data_AF-A0A9P6L359-F1
#
_entry.id   AF-A0A9P6L359-F1
#
_cell.length_a   1.000
_cell.length_b   1.000
_cell.length_c   1.000
_cell.angle_alpha   90.00
_cell.angle_beta   90.00
_cell.angle_gamma   90.00
#
_symmetry.space_group_name_H-M   'P 1'
#
loop_
_entity.id
_entity.type
_entity.pdbx_description
1 polymer ?
#
loop_
_entity_poly.entity_id
_entity_poly.type
_entity_poly.pdbx_seq_one_letter_code
_entity_poly.pdbx_strand_id
1 'polypeptide(L)'
;MSGLDIRMIPKRMLVAKEQTPSPILSKNPRKERSDLSLIVIIPKATVHRFAVVRVKIKRRVVGALDLIIRRGALPFPESEPTQLGRSRTPEVKDHKLDSEDPRVLLHNPTLADPQAWILPHWTYIVFPKAEVLRMPLPDLVERLRSGLKQVNRRARAWQDQYLSPETGEFIPLLSKAKGLSLPSEPRSWGSEPKSRYQNGKPSTPRQSWKPSRFSPDT
;
A
#
# COMPACT_ATOMS: atom_id res chain seq x y z
N MET A 1 -13.83 -4.16 -11.03
CA MET A 1 -13.49 -4.47 -9.62
C MET A 1 -12.09 -3.97 -9.29
N SER A 2 -11.89 -3.25 -8.19
CA SER A 2 -10.57 -2.78 -7.75
C SER A 2 -9.95 -3.80 -6.79
N GLY A 3 -8.92 -4.51 -7.27
CA GLY A 3 -8.16 -5.52 -6.52
C GLY A 3 -7.19 -4.94 -5.47
N LEU A 4 -7.13 -3.62 -5.32
CA LEU A 4 -6.14 -2.93 -4.48
C LEU A 4 -6.71 -1.60 -3.98
N ASP A 5 -6.52 -1.30 -2.70
CA ASP A 5 -6.83 0.00 -2.08
C ASP A 5 -5.53 0.64 -1.57
N ILE A 6 -5.39 1.95 -1.81
CA ILE A 6 -4.24 2.74 -1.37
C ILE A 6 -4.76 3.91 -0.55
N ARG A 7 -4.22 4.04 0.65
CA ARG A 7 -4.47 5.16 1.55
C ARG A 7 -3.15 5.83 1.86
N MET A 8 -3.24 7.06 2.34
CA MET A 8 -2.06 7.77 2.78
C MET A 8 -2.38 8.55 4.04
N ILE A 9 -1.43 8.51 4.97
CA ILE A 9 -1.54 9.11 6.29
C ILE A 9 -0.26 9.92 6.54
N PRO A 10 -0.35 11.17 7.01
CA PRO A 10 0.84 11.93 7.40
C PRO A 10 1.61 11.19 8.49
N LYS A 11 2.95 11.08 8.38
CA LYS A 11 3.78 10.37 9.37
C LYS A 11 3.55 10.87 10.80
N ARG A 12 3.36 12.18 10.96
CA ARG A 12 3.07 12.81 12.26
C ARG A 12 1.81 12.30 12.95
N MET A 13 0.83 11.78 12.19
CA MET A 13 -0.38 11.19 12.77
C MET A 13 -0.18 9.75 13.25
N LEU A 14 0.86 9.08 12.76
CA LEU A 14 1.20 7.70 13.15
C LEU A 14 2.12 7.67 14.38
N VAL A 15 2.85 8.76 14.61
CA VAL A 15 3.75 8.92 15.74
C VAL A 15 2.95 9.38 16.95
N ALA A 16 2.93 8.58 18.02
CA ALA A 16 2.47 9.04 19.32
C ALA A 16 3.36 10.22 19.77
N LYS A 17 2.76 11.24 20.38
CA LYS A 17 3.34 12.58 20.68
C LYS A 17 4.76 12.63 21.28
N GLU A 18 5.32 11.53 21.79
CA GLU A 18 6.58 11.51 22.53
C GLU A 18 7.71 10.69 21.90
N GLN A 19 7.48 9.98 20.80
CA GLN A 19 8.55 9.26 20.10
C GLN A 19 8.53 9.62 18.64
N THR A 20 9.13 10.74 18.26
CA THR A 20 9.65 10.87 16.90
C THR A 20 10.81 9.88 16.80
N PRO A 21 10.66 8.69 16.18
CA PRO A 21 11.86 7.98 15.78
C PRO A 21 12.58 8.95 14.84
N SER A 22 13.82 9.29 15.20
CA SER A 22 14.72 9.94 14.26
C SER A 22 14.58 9.19 12.94
N PRO A 23 14.45 9.86 11.78
CA PRO A 23 14.42 9.15 10.53
C PRO A 23 15.65 8.27 10.54
N ILE A 24 15.43 6.96 10.65
CA ILE A 24 16.49 5.98 10.45
C ILE A 24 16.72 6.08 8.95
N LEU A 25 17.42 7.14 8.55
CA LEU A 25 18.17 7.23 7.33
C LEU A 25 18.99 5.95 7.38
N SER A 26 18.52 4.94 6.66
CA SER A 26 19.29 3.73 6.52
C SER A 26 20.55 4.19 5.81
N LYS A 27 21.64 4.38 6.56
CA LYS A 27 22.97 4.71 6.06
C LYS A 27 23.55 3.52 5.31
N ASN A 28 22.76 2.94 4.40
CA ASN A 28 23.18 1.89 3.50
C ASN A 28 23.42 2.58 2.15
N PRO A 29 24.61 3.16 1.93
CA PRO A 29 24.93 3.89 0.69
C PRO A 29 24.82 3.00 -0.55
N ARG A 30 24.77 1.67 -0.37
CA ARG A 30 24.66 0.69 -1.45
C ARG A 30 23.24 0.50 -1.99
N LYS A 31 22.26 1.26 -1.52
CA LYS A 31 20.89 1.16 -2.01
C LYS A 31 20.23 2.53 -1.92
N GLU A 32 20.25 3.25 -3.04
CA GLU A 32 19.36 4.39 -3.33
C GLU A 32 17.90 3.94 -3.25
N ARG A 33 17.46 3.64 -2.03
CA ARG A 33 16.08 3.36 -1.75
C ARG A 33 15.41 4.72 -1.66
N SER A 34 14.53 4.99 -2.62
CA SER A 34 13.56 6.09 -2.51
C SER A 34 12.98 6.09 -1.10
N ASP A 35 12.95 7.25 -0.44
CA ASP A 35 12.48 7.45 0.95
C ASP A 35 10.95 7.28 1.10
N LEU A 36 10.40 6.25 0.46
CA LEU A 36 9.00 5.87 0.55
C LEU A 36 8.74 5.16 1.88
N SER A 37 7.90 5.77 2.72
CA SER A 37 7.32 5.06 3.86
C SER A 37 6.10 4.27 3.40
N LEU A 38 6.24 2.96 3.30
CA LEU A 38 5.19 2.05 2.83
C LEU A 38 4.83 1.01 3.87
N ILE A 39 3.54 0.88 4.17
CA ILE A 39 2.95 -0.19 4.97
C ILE A 39 2.03 -1.02 4.07
N VAL A 40 2.30 -2.32 3.96
CA VAL A 40 1.45 -3.24 3.19
C VAL A 40 0.71 -4.13 4.16
N ILE A 41 -0.61 -3.97 4.24
CA ILE A 41 -1.47 -4.72 5.17
C ILE A 41 -2.18 -5.82 4.39
N ILE A 42 -1.85 -7.08 4.69
CA ILE A 42 -2.39 -8.26 4.00
C ILE A 42 -3.06 -9.18 5.03
N PRO A 43 -4.37 -9.04 5.27
CA PRO A 43 -5.05 -9.83 6.28
C PRO A 43 -5.09 -11.32 5.90
N LYS A 44 -4.86 -12.20 6.88
CA LYS A 44 -4.92 -13.67 6.70
C LYS A 44 -6.32 -14.12 6.27
N ALA A 45 -7.36 -13.49 6.83
CA ALA A 45 -8.76 -13.87 6.61
C ALA A 45 -9.27 -13.52 5.21
N THR A 46 -8.86 -12.37 4.66
CA THR A 46 -9.40 -11.87 3.38
C THR A 46 -8.56 -12.22 2.16
N VAL A 47 -7.24 -12.39 2.33
CA VAL A 47 -6.34 -12.58 1.18
C VAL A 47 -5.96 -14.04 0.99
N HIS A 48 -5.29 -14.63 1.99
CA HIS A 48 -4.84 -16.03 1.89
C HIS A 48 -4.38 -16.58 3.25
N ARG A 49 -4.67 -17.86 3.54
CA ARG A 49 -4.22 -18.56 4.76
C ARG A 49 -2.71 -18.71 4.83
N PHE A 50 -2.08 -19.15 3.73
CA PHE A 50 -0.63 -19.39 3.67
C PHE A 50 0.19 -18.08 3.64
N ALA A 51 1.21 -18.02 4.49
CA ALA A 51 2.11 -16.87 4.57
C ALA A 51 2.90 -16.65 3.27
N VAL A 52 3.32 -17.73 2.60
CA VAL A 52 4.09 -17.67 1.35
C VAL A 52 3.35 -16.87 0.27
N VAL A 53 2.03 -17.08 0.14
CA VAL A 53 1.20 -16.34 -0.82
C VAL A 53 1.15 -14.85 -0.47
N ARG A 54 0.96 -14.50 0.81
CA ARG A 54 0.96 -13.10 1.26
C ARG A 54 2.31 -12.42 1.03
N VAL A 55 3.41 -13.13 1.28
CA VAL A 55 4.77 -12.64 0.98
C VAL A 55 4.95 -12.41 -0.52
N LYS A 56 4.45 -13.31 -1.38
CA LYS A 56 4.49 -13.15 -2.84
C LYS A 56 3.70 -11.92 -3.30
N ILE A 57 2.50 -11.70 -2.75
CA ILE A 57 1.70 -10.50 -3.01
C ILE A 57 2.45 -9.23 -2.58
N LYS A 58 2.99 -9.20 -1.36
CA LYS A 58 3.78 -8.07 -0.86
C LYS A 58 4.96 -7.75 -1.79
N ARG A 59 5.73 -8.77 -2.19
CA ARG A 59 6.87 -8.62 -3.11
C ARG A 59 6.42 -8.06 -4.46
N ARG A 60 5.30 -8.56 -5.00
CA ARG A 60 4.75 -8.09 -6.29
C ARG A 60 4.33 -6.62 -6.24
N VAL A 61 3.62 -6.21 -5.19
CA VAL A 61 3.21 -4.80 -4.97
C VAL A 61 4.43 -3.89 -4.80
N VAL A 62 5.39 -4.28 -3.95
CA VAL A 62 6.61 -3.49 -3.72
C VAL A 62 7.45 -3.39 -5.00
N GLY A 63 7.58 -4.47 -5.76
CA GLY A 63 8.29 -4.47 -7.04
C GLY A 63 7.61 -3.56 -8.07
N ALA A 64 6.29 -3.62 -8.19
CA ALA A 64 5.54 -2.74 -9.10
C ALA A 64 5.66 -1.26 -8.71
N LEU A 65 5.63 -0.94 -7.41
CA LEU A 65 5.90 0.41 -6.92
C LEU A 65 7.33 0.87 -7.26
N ASP A 66 8.33 0.01 -7.07
CA ASP A 66 9.73 0.30 -7.42
C ASP A 66 9.88 0.63 -8.93
N LEU A 67 9.18 -0.11 -9.79
CA LEU A 67 9.13 0.14 -11.23
C LEU A 67 8.51 1.51 -11.56
N ILE A 68 7.43 1.89 -10.88
CA ILE A 68 6.79 3.19 -11.09
C ILE A 68 7.71 4.32 -10.64
N ILE A 69 8.20 4.24 -9.41
CA ILE A 69 8.89 5.35 -8.74
C ILE A 69 10.30 5.54 -9.30
N ARG A 70 11.06 4.46 -9.51
CA ARG A 70 12.45 4.57 -9.97
C ARG A 70 12.61 4.50 -11.47
N ARG A 71 11.73 3.77 -12.16
CA ARG A 71 11.87 3.54 -13.61
C ARG A 71 10.81 4.28 -14.44
N GLY A 72 9.91 5.03 -13.80
CA GLY A 72 8.84 5.74 -14.50
C GLY A 72 7.91 4.81 -15.28
N ALA A 73 7.86 3.51 -14.95
CA ALA A 73 7.27 2.46 -15.79
C ALA A 73 5.83 2.79 -16.17
N LEU A 74 5.57 2.90 -17.46
CA LEU A 74 4.25 3.14 -18.03
C LEU A 74 3.63 1.81 -18.48
N PRO A 75 2.33 1.57 -18.22
CA PRO A 75 1.62 0.57 -19.00
C PRO A 75 1.71 1.00 -20.46
N PHE A 76 1.98 0.05 -21.35
CA PHE A 76 1.80 0.32 -22.78
C PHE A 76 0.34 0.75 -22.96
N PRO A 77 0.08 1.93 -23.55
CA PRO A 77 -1.29 2.25 -23.92
C PRO A 77 -1.73 1.15 -24.87
N GLU A 78 -2.68 0.33 -24.43
CA GLU A 78 -3.46 -0.53 -25.30
C GLU A 78 -4.14 0.46 -26.24
N SER A 79 -3.47 0.75 -27.35
CA SER A 79 -3.78 1.88 -28.20
C SER A 79 -5.26 1.82 -28.51
N GLU A 80 -5.97 2.93 -28.27
CA GLU A 80 -7.08 3.37 -29.12
C GLU A 80 -6.84 2.76 -30.50
N PRO A 81 -7.74 1.89 -31.02
CA PRO A 81 -7.51 1.18 -32.26
C PRO A 81 -7.07 2.22 -33.27
N THR A 82 -5.79 2.14 -33.63
CA THR A 82 -5.15 3.16 -34.43
C THR A 82 -5.89 3.12 -35.75
N GLN A 83 -6.84 4.04 -35.95
CA GLN A 83 -7.60 4.22 -37.17
C GLN A 83 -6.71 4.83 -38.26
N LEU A 84 -5.44 4.41 -38.33
CA LEU A 84 -4.65 4.58 -39.53
C LEU A 84 -5.22 3.60 -40.55
N GLY A 85 -6.17 4.13 -41.31
CA GLY A 85 -6.80 3.45 -42.42
C GLY A 85 -5.75 2.73 -43.27
N ARG A 86 -5.91 1.42 -43.37
CA ARG A 86 -5.47 0.69 -44.54
C ARG A 86 -6.59 -0.24 -44.97
N SER A 87 -7.38 0.29 -45.89
CA SER A 87 -8.22 -0.51 -46.75
C SER A 87 -7.41 -1.67 -47.34
N ARG A 88 -8.01 -2.85 -47.24
CA ARG A 88 -7.91 -4.02 -48.13
C ARG A 88 -6.53 -4.71 -48.24
N THR A 89 -6.45 -5.91 -47.68
CA THR A 89 -6.42 -7.20 -48.44
C THR A 89 -6.53 -8.40 -47.47
N PRO A 90 -6.91 -9.59 -47.97
CA PRO A 90 -7.92 -10.43 -47.32
C PRO A 90 -7.36 -11.59 -46.49
N GLU A 91 -8.24 -12.09 -45.62
CA GLU A 91 -8.38 -13.46 -45.12
C GLU A 91 -7.22 -14.42 -45.42
N VAL A 92 -6.37 -14.66 -44.42
CA VAL A 92 -5.70 -15.95 -44.26
C VAL A 92 -5.73 -16.39 -42.79
N LYS A 93 -6.67 -17.30 -42.54
CA LYS A 93 -6.60 -18.53 -41.71
C LYS A 93 -6.11 -18.44 -40.26
N ASP A 94 -7.05 -18.70 -39.35
CA ASP A 94 -6.99 -19.73 -38.30
C ASP A 94 -5.59 -20.06 -37.71
N HIS A 95 -5.02 -19.10 -36.98
CA HIS A 95 -4.03 -19.41 -35.96
C HIS A 95 -4.62 -19.10 -34.58
N LYS A 96 -5.30 -20.11 -34.07
CA LYS A 96 -5.65 -20.29 -32.66
C LYS A 96 -4.35 -20.55 -31.89
N LEU A 97 -3.55 -19.51 -31.70
CA LEU A 97 -2.42 -19.53 -30.78
C LEU A 97 -2.79 -18.63 -29.60
N ASP A 98 -2.70 -19.20 -28.41
CA ASP A 98 -2.87 -18.55 -27.11
C ASP A 98 -1.91 -17.37 -26.98
N SER A 99 -2.29 -16.23 -27.59
CA SER A 99 -1.53 -14.99 -27.54
C SER A 99 -1.64 -14.45 -26.14
N GLU A 100 -0.73 -14.89 -25.26
CA GLU A 100 -0.36 -14.14 -24.08
C GLU A 100 0.12 -12.78 -24.58
N ASP A 101 -0.78 -11.81 -24.67
CA ASP A 101 -0.47 -10.44 -25.06
C ASP A 101 0.75 -10.00 -24.25
N PRO A 102 1.94 -9.83 -24.88
CA PRO A 102 3.12 -9.41 -24.19
C PRO A 102 2.95 -7.92 -23.93
N ARG A 103 2.13 -7.58 -22.93
CA ARG A 103 1.96 -6.20 -22.47
C ARG A 103 3.31 -5.77 -21.90
N VAL A 104 4.09 -5.06 -22.72
CA VAL A 104 5.42 -4.58 -22.38
C VAL A 104 5.28 -3.35 -21.47
N LEU A 105 6.14 -3.23 -20.46
CA LEU A 105 6.27 -1.99 -19.70
C LEU A 105 7.27 -1.08 -20.39
N LEU A 106 6.83 0.13 -20.75
CA LEU A 106 7.73 1.12 -21.32
C LEU A 106 8.50 1.82 -20.19
N HIS A 107 9.82 1.81 -20.29
CA HIS A 107 10.67 2.63 -19.44
C HIS A 107 10.66 4.07 -19.95
N ASN A 108 10.24 5.01 -19.11
CA ASN A 108 10.25 6.43 -19.43
C ASN A 108 11.04 7.17 -18.33
N PRO A 109 12.32 7.50 -18.57
CA PRO A 109 13.16 8.15 -17.57
C PRO A 109 12.66 9.56 -17.21
N THR A 110 11.99 10.25 -18.12
CA THR A 110 11.44 11.60 -17.89
C THR A 110 10.33 11.59 -16.84
N LEU A 111 9.60 10.48 -16.72
CA LEU A 111 8.55 10.28 -15.70
C LEU A 111 9.06 9.60 -14.43
N ALA A 112 10.35 9.27 -14.38
CA ALA A 112 11.00 8.63 -13.23
C ALA A 112 11.39 9.66 -12.16
N ASP A 113 10.58 10.70 -11.96
CA ASP A 113 10.73 11.62 -10.84
C ASP A 113 9.96 11.07 -9.62
N PRO A 114 10.64 10.61 -8.56
CA PRO A 114 9.99 10.13 -7.35
C PRO A 114 9.08 11.17 -6.70
N GLN A 115 9.40 12.46 -6.82
CA GLN A 115 8.66 13.56 -6.19
C GLN A 115 7.29 13.77 -6.85
N ALA A 116 7.13 13.37 -8.11
CA ALA A 116 5.85 13.40 -8.79
C ALA A 116 4.84 12.40 -8.17
N TRP A 117 5.34 11.30 -7.59
CA TRP A 117 4.50 10.19 -7.09
C TRP A 117 4.40 10.15 -5.56
N ILE A 118 5.47 10.53 -4.88
CA ILE A 118 5.64 10.38 -3.44
C ILE A 118 5.69 11.76 -2.79
N LEU A 119 4.87 11.96 -1.76
CA LEU A 119 4.96 13.14 -0.92
C LEU A 119 5.88 12.87 0.28
N PRO A 120 6.84 13.77 0.57
CA PRO A 120 7.71 13.64 1.73
C PRO A 120 6.89 13.71 3.02
N HIS A 121 7.34 12.99 4.05
CA HIS A 121 6.67 12.91 5.37
C HIS A 121 5.27 12.26 5.37
N TRP A 122 4.88 11.58 4.29
CA TRP A 122 3.67 10.77 4.25
C TRP A 122 4.00 9.27 4.32
N THR A 123 3.06 8.50 4.84
CA THR A 123 3.09 7.03 4.87
C THR A 123 1.96 6.50 4.01
N TYR A 124 2.32 5.69 3.02
CA TYR A 124 1.39 5.02 2.13
C TYR A 124 1.00 3.67 2.74
N ILE A 125 -0.29 3.40 2.80
CA ILE A 125 -0.85 2.15 3.31
C ILE A 125 -1.57 1.45 2.16
N VAL A 126 -1.12 0.26 1.81
CA VAL A 126 -1.68 -0.52 0.70
C VAL A 126 -2.37 -1.77 1.24
N PHE A 127 -3.60 -1.98 0.79
CA PHE A 127 -4.43 -3.14 1.10
C PHE A 127 -4.66 -3.96 -0.18
N PRO A 128 -3.74 -4.85 -0.56
CA PRO A 128 -3.91 -5.70 -1.73
C PRO A 128 -4.94 -6.81 -1.46
N LYS A 129 -5.78 -7.12 -2.44
CA LYS A 129 -6.68 -8.30 -2.43
C LYS A 129 -5.99 -9.51 -3.07
N ALA A 130 -6.61 -10.68 -2.95
CA ALA A 130 -6.11 -11.93 -3.53
C ALA A 130 -5.92 -11.86 -5.06
N GLU A 131 -6.74 -11.06 -5.76
CA GLU A 131 -6.67 -10.82 -7.21
C GLU A 131 -5.29 -10.33 -7.68
N VAL A 132 -4.57 -9.58 -6.84
CA VAL A 132 -3.23 -9.05 -7.16
C VAL A 132 -2.22 -10.18 -7.46
N LEU A 133 -2.43 -11.38 -6.92
CA LEU A 133 -1.57 -12.52 -7.19
C LEU A 133 -1.61 -12.94 -8.67
N ARG A 134 -2.79 -12.87 -9.30
CA ARG A 134 -3.04 -13.30 -10.68
C ARG A 134 -3.01 -12.15 -11.69
N MET A 135 -3.10 -10.91 -11.22
CA MET A 135 -3.11 -9.72 -12.07
C MET A 135 -1.80 -9.56 -12.85
N PRO A 136 -1.83 -9.38 -14.19
CA PRO A 136 -0.64 -9.05 -14.98
C PRO A 136 0.12 -7.87 -14.39
N LEU A 137 1.45 -7.90 -14.50
CA LEU A 137 2.28 -6.82 -13.93
C LEU A 137 1.95 -5.44 -14.55
N PRO A 138 1.68 -5.30 -15.86
CA PRO A 138 1.29 -4.02 -16.46
C PRO A 138 0.00 -3.44 -15.86
N ASP A 139 -1.04 -4.26 -15.73
CA ASP A 139 -2.31 -3.87 -15.12
C ASP A 139 -2.14 -3.46 -13.65
N LEU A 140 -1.27 -4.15 -12.92
CA LEU A 140 -0.94 -3.81 -11.55
C LEU A 140 -0.23 -2.45 -11.47
N VAL A 141 0.73 -2.20 -12.37
CA VAL A 141 1.45 -0.93 -12.48
C VAL A 141 0.47 0.20 -12.80
N GLU A 142 -0.42 0.01 -13.77
CA GLU A 142 -1.44 0.98 -14.13
C GLU A 142 -2.36 1.34 -12.96
N ARG A 143 -2.91 0.32 -12.28
CA ARG A 143 -3.79 0.52 -11.13
C ARG A 143 -3.09 1.22 -9.97
N LEU A 144 -1.84 0.86 -9.69
CA LEU A 144 -1.02 1.53 -8.68
C LEU A 144 -0.78 3.00 -9.06
N ARG A 145 -0.46 3.31 -10.33
CA ARG A 145 -0.29 4.70 -10.79
C ARG A 145 -1.57 5.50 -10.61
N SER A 146 -2.71 4.96 -11.02
CA SER A 146 -4.01 5.62 -10.87
C SER A 146 -4.36 5.85 -9.40
N GLY A 147 -4.13 4.86 -8.53
CA GLY A 147 -4.33 4.99 -7.09
C GLY A 147 -3.39 6.04 -6.47
N LEU A 148 -2.10 6.02 -6.82
CA LEU A 148 -1.12 7.01 -6.36
C LEU A 148 -1.48 8.43 -6.82
N LYS A 149 -1.89 8.64 -8.08
CA LYS A 149 -2.35 9.94 -8.57
C LYS A 149 -3.53 10.46 -7.76
N GLN A 150 -4.53 9.61 -7.52
CA GLN A 150 -5.73 10.00 -6.78
C GLN A 150 -5.40 10.39 -5.34
N VAL A 151 -4.57 9.58 -4.66
CA VAL A 151 -4.16 9.82 -3.28
C VAL A 151 -3.26 11.05 -3.17
N ASN A 152 -2.30 11.23 -4.09
CA ASN A 152 -1.42 12.40 -4.13
C ASN A 152 -2.23 13.69 -4.34
N ARG A 153 -3.18 13.70 -5.29
CA ARG A 153 -4.07 14.85 -5.49
C ARG A 153 -4.84 15.22 -4.22
N ARG A 154 -5.43 14.23 -3.54
CA ARG A 154 -6.16 14.46 -2.28
C ARG A 154 -5.26 15.02 -1.19
N ALA A 155 -4.05 14.51 -1.10
CA ALA A 155 -3.12 14.92 -0.07
C ALA A 155 -2.50 16.29 -0.32
N ARG A 156 -2.24 16.66 -1.57
CA ARG A 156 -1.85 18.03 -1.92
C ARG A 156 -2.96 19.01 -1.56
N ALA A 157 -4.21 18.71 -1.95
CA ALA A 157 -5.36 19.50 -1.53
C ALA A 157 -5.47 19.61 0.00
N TRP A 158 -5.12 18.56 0.73
CA TRP A 158 -5.05 18.59 2.19
C TRP A 158 -3.85 19.39 2.71
N GLN A 159 -2.70 19.36 2.02
CA GLN A 159 -1.56 20.20 2.39
C GLN A 159 -1.89 21.67 2.22
N ASP A 160 -2.49 22.05 1.10
CA ASP A 160 -2.88 23.44 0.81
C ASP A 160 -3.91 23.97 1.82
N GLN A 161 -4.76 23.10 2.37
CA GLN A 161 -5.76 23.48 3.36
C GLN A 161 -5.22 23.62 4.79
N TYR A 162 -4.17 22.89 5.16
CA TYR A 162 -3.78 22.70 6.56
C TYR A 162 -2.30 22.95 6.88
N LEU A 163 -1.44 23.11 5.89
CA LEU A 163 -0.06 23.55 6.12
C LEU A 163 0.01 25.06 5.94
N SER A 164 0.64 25.74 6.90
CA SER A 164 1.05 27.13 6.70
C SER A 164 2.10 27.18 5.58
N PRO A 165 1.97 28.07 4.57
CA PRO A 165 2.95 28.19 3.50
C PRO A 165 4.33 28.63 4.01
N GLU A 166 4.40 29.29 5.16
CA GLU A 166 5.63 29.90 5.68
C GLU A 166 6.50 28.93 6.48
N THR A 167 5.88 28.09 7.32
CA THR A 167 6.59 27.17 8.22
C THR A 167 6.56 25.72 7.73
N GLY A 168 5.65 25.36 6.82
CA GLY A 168 5.35 23.96 6.51
C GLY A 168 4.77 23.18 7.71
N GLU A 169 4.50 23.87 8.82
CA GLU A 169 3.93 23.29 10.03
C GLU A 169 2.42 23.12 9.88
N PHE A 170 1.90 22.07 10.53
CA PHE A 170 0.46 21.88 10.58
C PHE A 170 -0.15 22.99 11.40
N ILE A 171 -1.11 23.71 10.84
CA ILE A 171 -1.95 24.60 11.65
C ILE A 171 -2.84 23.67 12.47
N PRO A 172 -2.70 23.60 13.80
CA PRO A 172 -3.56 22.75 14.61
C PRO A 172 -5.00 23.20 14.38
N LEU A 173 -5.88 22.29 13.95
CA LEU A 173 -7.32 22.53 13.75
C LEU A 173 -8.00 23.23 14.96
N LEU A 174 -7.38 23.12 16.14
CA LEU A 174 -7.78 23.80 17.38
C LEU A 174 -7.72 25.33 17.30
N SER A 175 -6.87 25.93 16.45
CA SER A 175 -6.76 27.41 16.37
C SER A 175 -7.95 28.07 15.67
N LYS A 176 -8.69 27.33 14.82
CA LYS A 176 -9.93 27.81 14.19
C LYS A 176 -11.16 27.73 15.10
N ALA A 177 -11.06 27.05 16.23
CA ALA A 177 -12.13 26.96 17.23
C ALA A 177 -12.13 28.16 18.21
N LYS A 178 -11.57 29.32 17.83
CA LYS A 178 -11.46 30.53 18.66
C LYS A 178 -12.81 31.22 18.98
N GLY A 179 -13.94 30.54 18.77
CA GLY A 179 -15.29 30.99 19.15
C GLY A 179 -16.16 29.91 19.81
N LEU A 180 -15.65 28.69 20.01
CA LEU A 180 -16.33 27.66 20.82
C LEU A 180 -15.67 27.67 22.19
N SER A 181 -16.24 28.45 23.10
CA SER A 181 -15.93 28.36 24.53
C SER A 181 -16.04 26.90 24.96
N LEU A 182 -14.90 26.26 25.21
CA LEU A 182 -14.85 24.96 25.86
C LEU A 182 -15.56 25.09 27.21
N PRO A 183 -16.60 24.28 27.50
CA PRO A 183 -17.26 24.30 28.79
C PRO A 183 -16.21 24.02 29.87
N SER A 184 -16.04 24.98 30.78
CA SER A 184 -14.98 25.05 31.79
C SER A 184 -15.19 24.11 32.98
N GLU A 185 -15.83 22.94 32.78
CA GLU A 185 -16.06 22.00 33.88
C GLU A 185 -15.53 20.61 33.55
N PRO A 186 -14.64 20.06 34.39
CA PRO A 186 -14.36 18.64 34.39
C PRO A 186 -15.62 17.93 34.89
N ARG A 187 -16.42 17.38 33.97
CA ARG A 187 -17.39 16.33 34.32
C ARG A 187 -16.62 15.22 35.01
N SER A 188 -16.78 15.13 36.33
CA SER A 188 -16.29 14.01 37.11
C SER A 188 -16.84 12.74 36.48
N TRP A 189 -15.96 11.94 35.88
CA TRP A 189 -16.28 10.59 35.47
C TRP A 189 -16.44 9.77 36.74
N GLY A 190 -17.66 9.82 37.28
CA GLY A 190 -18.08 8.99 38.39
C GLY A 190 -17.82 7.52 38.06
N SER A 191 -17.07 6.90 38.97
CA SER A 191 -17.14 5.49 39.34
C SER A 191 -16.61 4.47 38.33
N GLU A 192 -15.48 3.88 38.73
CA GLU A 192 -14.87 2.67 38.20
C GLU A 192 -15.89 1.57 37.83
N PRO A 193 -15.83 1.02 36.60
CA PRO A 193 -16.47 -0.26 36.33
C PRO A 193 -15.72 -1.36 37.11
N LYS A 194 -16.34 -1.84 38.19
CA LYS A 194 -15.88 -2.99 38.96
C LYS A 194 -15.60 -4.16 38.03
N SER A 195 -14.32 -4.55 38.00
CA SER A 195 -13.78 -5.80 37.48
C SER A 195 -14.72 -6.99 37.76
N ARG A 196 -15.40 -7.46 36.71
CA ARG A 196 -16.11 -8.75 36.67
C ARG A 196 -15.48 -9.62 35.59
N TYR A 197 -14.22 -9.99 35.80
CA TYR A 197 -13.65 -11.20 35.19
C TYR A 197 -13.40 -12.20 36.32
N GLN A 198 -14.49 -12.83 36.77
CA GLN A 198 -14.39 -14.08 37.50
C GLN A 198 -14.10 -15.19 36.48
N ASN A 199 -12.90 -15.77 36.61
CA ASN A 199 -12.64 -17.20 36.67
C ASN A 199 -13.58 -18.11 35.84
N GLY A 200 -13.14 -18.49 34.64
CA GLY A 200 -13.72 -19.58 33.86
C GLY A 200 -12.64 -20.32 33.06
N LYS A 201 -12.23 -21.48 33.60
CA LYS A 201 -11.28 -22.52 33.13
C LYS A 201 -11.54 -23.01 31.67
N PRO A 202 -10.76 -23.93 31.04
CA PRO A 202 -9.65 -24.75 31.55
C PRO A 202 -8.37 -24.80 30.68
N SER A 203 -7.28 -25.21 31.33
CA SER A 203 -6.06 -25.70 30.71
C SER A 203 -6.33 -26.93 29.84
N THR A 204 -6.03 -26.86 28.54
CA THR A 204 -5.89 -28.05 27.70
C THR A 204 -4.47 -28.62 27.85
N PRO A 205 -4.32 -29.95 27.98
CA PRO A 205 -3.03 -30.58 28.14
C PRO A 205 -2.25 -30.49 26.83
N ARG A 206 -1.02 -30.00 26.95
CA ARG A 206 -0.01 -29.94 25.89
C ARG A 206 0.34 -31.37 25.49
N GLN A 207 -0.28 -31.88 24.42
CA GLN A 207 0.11 -33.16 23.83
C GLN A 207 1.56 -33.08 23.33
N SER A 208 2.45 -33.70 24.08
CA SER A 208 3.84 -33.93 23.68
C SER A 208 3.84 -34.88 22.49
N TRP A 209 4.23 -34.38 21.32
CA TRP A 209 4.53 -35.22 20.16
C TRP A 209 5.76 -36.09 20.48
N LYS A 210 5.57 -37.41 20.58
CA LYS A 210 6.67 -38.36 20.52
C LYS A 210 6.92 -38.73 19.06
N PRO A 211 8.14 -38.60 18.53
CA PRO A 211 8.46 -39.10 17.19
C PRO A 211 8.39 -40.63 17.19
N SER A 212 7.55 -41.17 16.31
CA SER A 212 7.49 -42.59 15.99
C SER A 212 8.83 -43.01 15.38
N ARG A 213 9.54 -43.93 16.01
CA ARG A 213 10.72 -44.58 15.41
C ARG A 213 10.20 -45.54 14.35
N PHE A 214 10.46 -45.21 13.09
CA PHE A 214 10.41 -46.15 11.99
C PHE A 214 11.52 -47.19 12.21
N SER A 215 11.15 -48.44 12.47
CA SER A 215 12.05 -49.58 12.31
C SER A 215 11.99 -50.03 10.85
N PRO A 216 13.13 -50.20 10.17
CA PRO A 216 13.18 -50.91 8.91
C PRO A 216 13.26 -52.42 9.21
N ASP A 217 12.22 -53.17 8.82
CA ASP A 217 12.32 -54.63 8.75
C ASP A 217 13.16 -55.01 7.52
N THR A 218 14.08 -55.94 7.75
CA THR A 218 14.96 -56.58 6.76
C THR A 218 14.44 -57.97 6.48
#